data_AF-A0ABD3D038-F1
#
_entry.id   AF-A0ABD3D038-F1
#
_cell.length_a   1.000
_cell.length_b   1.000
_cell.length_c   1.000
_cell.angle_alpha   90.00
_cell.angle_beta   90.00
_cell.angle_gamma   90.00
#
_symmetry.space_group_name_H-M   'P 1'
#
loop_
_entity.id
_entity.type
_entity.pdbx_description
1 polymer ?
#
loop_
_entity_poly.entity_id
_entity_poly.type
_entity_poly.pdbx_seq_one_letter_code
_entity_poly.pdbx_strand_id
1 'polypeptide(L)'
;MFRRGKEEGQNRYITCLLAEVAEKDIDWALWTFQGSYMIRQGKLNLEETYGVVDLNWDRPRNPGFLERLQVIRQLNQEPKSTHPTKNIIFHPQSGQCVQINDHKNAILANCKNATRWDQHQDGGPIKLSGSGEYLAFANCKNCKWKYGSSSGLQLAGRSGQGKYLCLEKNGSDNTLVTKKCLCVGDDLVDLPTCADNPQVQWFKLVPTNV
;
A
#
# COMPACT_ATOMS: atom_id res chain seq x y z
N MET A 1 -13.36 -5.77 -5.97
CA MET A 1 -13.78 -5.41 -7.33
C MET A 1 -12.99 -6.16 -8.41
N PHE A 2 -11.66 -6.12 -8.47
CA PHE A 2 -10.91 -6.84 -9.52
C PHE A 2 -9.91 -7.83 -8.93
N ARG A 3 -10.20 -9.13 -9.02
CA ARG A 3 -9.26 -10.20 -8.63
C ARG A 3 -8.89 -11.11 -9.81
N ARG A 4 -9.45 -10.87 -11.02
CA ARG A 4 -9.24 -11.70 -12.22
C ARG A 4 -9.48 -10.90 -13.52
N GLY A 5 -8.85 -9.75 -13.68
CA GLY A 5 -8.67 -9.18 -15.02
C GLY A 5 -7.71 -10.09 -15.81
N LYS A 6 -7.99 -10.31 -17.10
CA LYS A 6 -7.10 -11.09 -17.98
C LYS A 6 -5.73 -10.43 -18.15
N GLU A 7 -5.65 -9.13 -17.90
CA GLU A 7 -4.46 -8.32 -18.02
C GLU A 7 -3.88 -7.99 -16.63
N GLU A 8 -2.58 -8.23 -16.44
CA GLU A 8 -1.92 -7.99 -15.15
C GLU A 8 -1.93 -6.51 -14.74
N GLY A 9 -1.84 -5.60 -15.70
CA GLY A 9 -1.90 -4.15 -15.45
C GLY A 9 -3.20 -3.76 -14.74
N GLN A 10 -4.33 -4.32 -15.16
CA GLN A 10 -5.64 -4.06 -14.55
C GLN A 10 -5.72 -4.59 -13.11
N ASN A 11 -5.08 -5.73 -12.83
CA ASN A 11 -5.03 -6.29 -11.48
C ASN A 11 -4.17 -5.44 -10.54
N ARG A 12 -3.15 -4.77 -11.06
CA ARG A 12 -2.25 -3.87 -10.31
C ARG A 12 -2.83 -2.46 -10.16
N TYR A 13 -3.65 -2.01 -11.11
CA TYR A 13 -4.22 -0.65 -11.17
C TYR A 13 -4.90 -0.23 -9.87
N ILE A 14 -5.83 -1.05 -9.35
CA ILE A 14 -6.58 -0.67 -8.15
C ILE A 14 -5.66 -0.50 -6.93
N THR A 15 -4.60 -1.30 -6.83
CA THR A 15 -3.61 -1.19 -5.74
C THR A 15 -2.80 0.09 -5.84
N CYS A 16 -2.42 0.48 -7.06
CA CYS A 16 -1.74 1.75 -7.32
C CYS A 16 -2.66 2.94 -7.00
N LEU A 17 -3.90 2.90 -7.47
CA LEU A 17 -4.90 3.94 -7.20
C LEU A 17 -5.13 4.14 -5.69
N LEU A 18 -5.26 3.04 -4.92
CA LEU A 18 -5.42 3.12 -3.46
C LEU A 18 -4.23 3.79 -2.77
N ALA A 19 -3.01 3.58 -3.29
CA ALA A 19 -1.81 4.22 -2.75
C ALA A 19 -1.84 5.74 -2.97
N GLU A 20 -2.22 6.16 -4.18
CA GLU A 20 -2.29 7.57 -4.58
C GLU A 20 -3.39 8.31 -3.81
N VAL A 21 -4.58 7.71 -3.72
CA VAL A 21 -5.72 8.25 -2.97
C VAL A 21 -5.37 8.41 -1.50
N ALA A 22 -4.66 7.43 -0.92
CA ALA A 22 -4.22 7.49 0.47
C ALA A 22 -3.16 8.59 0.69
N GLU A 23 -2.15 8.72 -0.17
CA GLU A 23 -1.10 9.75 -0.03
C GLU A 23 -1.68 11.17 -0.12
N LYS A 24 -2.56 11.41 -1.08
CA LYS A 24 -3.10 12.74 -1.34
C LYS A 24 -4.35 13.06 -0.53
N ASP A 25 -4.85 12.11 0.27
CA ASP A 25 -6.11 12.19 1.00
C ASP A 25 -7.29 12.63 0.10
N ILE A 26 -7.43 11.95 -1.05
CA ILE A 26 -8.43 12.31 -2.06
C ILE A 26 -9.80 11.72 -1.71
N ASP A 27 -10.84 12.55 -1.80
CA ASP A 27 -12.22 12.09 -1.80
C ASP A 27 -12.52 11.25 -3.04
N TRP A 28 -13.10 10.09 -2.82
CA TRP A 28 -13.44 9.15 -3.89
C TRP A 28 -14.85 8.61 -3.69
N ALA A 29 -15.48 8.24 -4.80
CA ALA A 29 -16.80 7.62 -4.80
C ALA A 29 -16.82 6.48 -5.82
N LEU A 30 -17.64 5.47 -5.55
CA LEU A 30 -17.92 4.43 -6.52
C LEU A 30 -18.83 4.99 -7.59
N TRP A 31 -18.42 4.86 -8.85
CA TRP A 31 -19.26 5.26 -9.99
C TRP A 31 -20.60 4.50 -10.00
N THR A 32 -20.59 3.23 -9.62
CA THR A 32 -21.81 2.42 -9.49
C THR A 32 -21.72 1.41 -8.34
N PHE A 33 -22.87 1.12 -7.75
CA PHE A 33 -23.05 0.02 -6.81
C PHE A 33 -23.87 -1.07 -7.50
N GLN A 34 -23.20 -2.04 -8.12
CA GLN A 34 -23.81 -3.08 -8.95
C GLN A 34 -23.48 -4.48 -8.43
N GLY A 35 -24.39 -5.42 -8.68
CA GLY A 35 -24.19 -6.86 -8.47
C GLY A 35 -24.64 -7.71 -9.66
N SER A 36 -25.78 -7.35 -10.24
CA SER A 36 -26.35 -7.97 -11.43
C SER A 36 -27.09 -6.95 -12.31
N TYR A 37 -27.43 -7.35 -13.53
CA TYR A 37 -28.29 -6.61 -14.44
C TYR A 37 -29.67 -7.24 -14.48
N MET A 38 -30.73 -6.42 -14.45
CA MET A 38 -32.08 -6.90 -14.76
C MET A 38 -32.11 -7.63 -16.11
N ILE A 39 -31.58 -6.98 -17.17
CA ILE A 39 -31.35 -7.58 -18.49
C ILE A 39 -30.04 -7.03 -19.05
N ARG A 40 -29.18 -7.91 -19.58
CA ARG A 40 -27.99 -7.53 -20.36
C ARG A 40 -27.73 -8.57 -21.44
N GLN A 41 -27.50 -8.13 -22.68
CA GLN A 41 -27.28 -9.01 -23.84
C GLN A 41 -28.37 -10.08 -24.01
N GLY A 42 -29.63 -9.71 -23.75
CA GLY A 42 -30.77 -10.62 -23.84
C GLY A 42 -30.87 -11.66 -22.71
N LYS A 43 -29.97 -11.63 -21.72
CA LYS A 43 -30.02 -12.51 -20.54
C LYS A 43 -30.58 -11.77 -19.34
N LEU A 44 -31.59 -12.37 -18.70
CA LEU A 44 -32.15 -11.92 -17.42
C LEU A 44 -31.17 -12.22 -16.28
N ASN A 45 -31.12 -11.32 -15.30
CA ASN A 45 -30.29 -11.45 -14.09
C ASN A 45 -28.82 -11.78 -14.39
N LEU A 46 -28.24 -11.14 -15.40
CA LEU A 46 -26.85 -11.40 -15.77
C LEU A 46 -25.92 -10.81 -14.70
N GLU A 47 -24.99 -11.62 -14.21
CA GLU A 47 -24.04 -11.19 -13.18
C GLU A 47 -23.10 -10.08 -13.67
N GLU A 48 -22.90 -9.03 -12.87
CA GLU A 48 -21.83 -8.05 -13.07
C GLU A 48 -20.60 -8.50 -12.28
N THR A 49 -19.65 -9.13 -12.97
CA THR A 49 -18.43 -9.68 -12.35
C THR A 49 -17.51 -8.62 -11.74
N TYR A 50 -17.61 -7.38 -12.22
CA TYR A 50 -16.92 -6.21 -11.68
C TYR A 50 -17.75 -5.46 -10.64
N GLY A 51 -18.91 -5.99 -10.27
CA GLY A 51 -19.79 -5.42 -9.26
C GLY A 51 -19.15 -5.32 -7.87
N VAL A 52 -19.73 -4.45 -7.05
CA VAL A 52 -19.36 -4.25 -5.64
C VAL A 52 -19.98 -5.35 -4.78
N VAL A 53 -21.23 -5.71 -5.07
CA VAL A 53 -21.98 -6.78 -4.42
C VAL A 53 -22.07 -8.00 -5.32
N ASP A 54 -22.46 -9.13 -4.75
CA ASP A 54 -22.66 -10.37 -5.49
C ASP A 54 -23.95 -10.35 -6.34
N LEU A 55 -24.25 -11.46 -7.01
CA LEU A 55 -25.45 -11.60 -7.84
C LEU A 55 -26.76 -11.35 -7.05
N ASN A 56 -26.77 -11.69 -5.76
CA ASN A 56 -27.95 -11.63 -4.90
C ASN A 56 -28.13 -10.26 -4.23
N TRP A 57 -27.16 -9.34 -4.37
CA TRP A 57 -27.16 -8.03 -3.74
C TRP A 57 -27.16 -8.05 -2.21
N ASP A 58 -26.80 -9.17 -1.58
CA ASP A 58 -26.87 -9.35 -0.12
C ASP A 58 -25.51 -9.28 0.58
N ARG A 59 -24.41 -9.42 -0.17
CA ARG A 59 -23.05 -9.37 0.38
C ARG A 59 -22.05 -8.71 -0.56
N PRO A 60 -20.95 -8.15 -0.01
CA PRO A 60 -19.83 -7.70 -0.82
C PRO A 60 -19.25 -8.86 -1.62
N ARG A 61 -19.03 -8.66 -2.92
CA ARG A 61 -18.42 -9.67 -3.81
C ARG A 61 -17.00 -10.05 -3.37
N ASN A 62 -16.28 -9.11 -2.78
CA ASN A 62 -14.96 -9.34 -2.21
C ASN A 62 -14.87 -8.69 -0.82
N PRO A 63 -15.23 -9.42 0.25
CA PRO A 63 -15.21 -8.88 1.62
C PRO A 63 -13.81 -8.38 2.02
N GLY A 64 -12.75 -9.13 1.67
CA GLY A 64 -11.37 -8.72 1.94
C GLY A 64 -10.93 -7.46 1.20
N PHE A 65 -11.64 -7.03 0.15
CA PHE A 65 -11.38 -5.74 -0.48
C PHE A 65 -11.77 -4.58 0.42
N LEU A 66 -12.76 -4.73 1.31
CA LEU A 66 -13.15 -3.68 2.24
C LEU A 66 -12.04 -3.34 3.24
N GLU A 67 -11.25 -4.35 3.61
CA GLU A 67 -10.06 -4.15 4.46
C GLU A 67 -9.01 -3.27 3.79
N ARG A 68 -8.95 -3.28 2.46
CA ARG A 68 -8.04 -2.43 1.66
C ARG A 68 -8.40 -0.95 1.71
N LEU A 69 -9.61 -0.63 2.12
CA LEU A 69 -10.15 0.73 2.12
C LEU A 69 -9.95 1.44 3.48
N GLN A 70 -9.25 0.85 4.45
CA GLN A 70 -9.11 1.40 5.80
C GLN A 70 -8.62 2.85 5.82
N VAL A 71 -7.48 3.12 5.16
CA VAL A 71 -6.85 4.46 5.18
C VAL A 71 -7.65 5.48 4.37
N ILE A 72 -8.30 5.06 3.29
CA ILE A 72 -9.00 5.99 2.39
C ILE A 72 -10.46 6.23 2.79
N ARG A 73 -10.92 5.64 3.90
CA ARG A 73 -12.25 5.88 4.49
C ARG A 73 -12.23 6.82 5.69
N GLN A 74 -11.03 7.23 6.11
CA GLN A 74 -10.81 8.16 7.20
C GLN A 74 -10.24 9.46 6.64
N LEU A 75 -10.45 10.55 7.37
CA LEU A 75 -9.72 11.78 7.14
C LEU A 75 -8.28 11.56 7.60
N ASN A 76 -7.29 11.75 6.73
CA ASN A 76 -5.89 11.66 7.12
C ASN A 76 -5.30 13.07 7.33
N GLN A 77 -5.72 14.03 6.52
CA GLN A 77 -5.20 15.38 6.47
C GLN A 77 -6.32 16.41 6.67
N GLU A 78 -6.25 17.17 7.76
CA GLU A 78 -7.06 18.35 8.01
C GLU A 78 -6.26 19.61 7.64
N PRO A 79 -6.64 20.37 6.59
CA PRO A 79 -5.92 21.56 6.15
C PRO A 79 -5.72 22.63 7.22
N LYS A 80 -6.63 22.72 8.20
CA LYS A 80 -6.56 23.70 9.29
C LYS A 80 -5.99 23.13 10.60
N SER A 81 -5.41 21.94 10.56
CA SER A 81 -4.85 21.32 11.77
C SER A 81 -3.64 22.11 12.30
N THR A 82 -3.56 22.19 13.63
CA THR A 82 -2.39 22.73 14.34
C THR A 82 -1.39 21.62 14.73
N HIS A 83 -1.74 20.35 14.49
CA HIS A 83 -0.86 19.23 14.77
C HIS A 83 0.26 19.12 13.71
N PRO A 84 1.49 18.75 14.12
CA PRO A 84 2.57 18.54 13.18
C PRO A 84 2.24 17.36 12.26
N THR A 85 2.41 17.53 10.95
CA THR A 85 2.23 16.44 9.99
C THR A 85 3.25 15.33 10.24
N LYS A 86 2.73 14.13 10.48
CA LYS A 86 3.48 12.88 10.58
C LYS A 86 3.14 12.00 9.38
N ASN A 87 3.87 10.92 9.20
CA ASN A 87 3.57 9.92 8.19
C ASN A 87 3.15 8.60 8.86
N ILE A 88 2.24 7.88 8.23
CA ILE A 88 2.06 6.44 8.43
C ILE A 88 2.57 5.70 7.19
N ILE A 89 3.04 4.47 7.34
CA ILE A 89 3.46 3.66 6.19
C ILE A 89 2.32 2.69 5.88
N PHE A 90 1.70 2.84 4.71
CA PHE A 90 0.55 2.09 4.23
C PHE A 90 0.97 1.03 3.21
N HIS A 91 0.44 -0.19 3.31
CA HIS A 91 0.63 -1.27 2.36
C HIS A 91 -0.66 -1.49 1.53
N PRO A 92 -0.76 -0.94 0.31
CA PRO A 92 -2.04 -0.83 -0.42
C PRO A 92 -2.63 -2.18 -0.89
N GLN A 93 -1.78 -3.21 -0.99
CA GLN A 93 -2.25 -4.54 -1.38
C GLN A 93 -3.06 -5.19 -0.27
N SER A 94 -2.67 -5.01 1.00
CA SER A 94 -3.38 -5.60 2.15
C SER A 94 -4.31 -4.63 2.87
N GLY A 95 -4.17 -3.32 2.68
CA GLY A 95 -4.96 -2.33 3.43
C GLY A 95 -4.45 -2.03 4.83
N GLN A 96 -3.31 -2.61 5.20
CA GLN A 96 -2.74 -2.54 6.53
C GLN A 96 -1.64 -1.49 6.58
N CYS A 97 -1.31 -1.06 7.79
CA CYS A 97 -0.23 -0.10 8.03
C CYS A 97 0.86 -0.72 8.88
N VAL A 98 2.06 -0.15 8.76
CA VAL A 98 3.21 -0.54 9.56
C VAL A 98 2.99 -0.15 11.01
N GLN A 99 3.16 -1.12 11.90
CA GLN A 99 3.14 -0.97 13.34
C GLN A 99 4.40 -1.61 13.92
N ILE A 100 5.01 -0.95 14.91
CA ILE A 100 6.07 -1.53 15.74
C ILE A 100 5.40 -2.23 16.93
N ASN A 101 5.64 -3.54 17.07
CA ASN A 101 5.11 -4.32 18.18
C ASN A 101 6.00 -4.21 19.43
N ASP A 102 5.58 -4.86 20.53
CA ASP A 102 6.30 -4.84 21.81
C ASP A 102 7.72 -5.43 21.74
N HIS A 103 7.98 -6.27 20.73
CA HIS A 103 9.31 -6.85 20.45
C HIS A 103 10.16 -5.98 19.52
N LYS A 104 9.76 -4.73 19.26
CA LYS A 104 10.40 -3.79 18.32
C LYS A 104 10.45 -4.29 16.86
N ASN A 105 9.58 -5.23 16.50
CA ASN A 105 9.48 -5.73 15.13
C ASN A 105 8.44 -4.93 14.35
N ALA A 106 8.76 -4.61 13.09
CA ALA A 106 7.84 -3.97 12.17
C ALA A 106 6.89 -5.02 11.57
N ILE A 107 5.59 -4.81 11.76
CA ILE A 107 4.51 -5.69 11.30
C ILE A 107 3.44 -4.89 10.57
N LEU A 108 2.61 -5.57 9.78
CA LEU A 108 1.38 -5.02 9.20
C LEU A 108 0.19 -5.30 10.10
N ALA A 109 -0.50 -4.24 10.48
CA ALA A 109 -1.66 -4.29 11.35
C ALA A 109 -2.73 -3.28 10.90
N ASN A 110 -3.82 -3.17 11.67
CA ASN A 110 -4.87 -2.23 11.40
C ASN A 110 -4.35 -0.78 11.47
N CYS A 111 -4.72 0.05 10.50
CA CYS A 111 -4.19 1.41 10.37
C CYS A 111 -4.61 2.36 11.50
N LYS A 112 -5.63 2.03 12.28
CA LYS A 112 -6.02 2.82 13.48
C LYS A 112 -4.86 2.95 14.49
N ASN A 113 -4.03 1.90 14.59
CA ASN A 113 -2.90 1.85 15.52
C ASN A 113 -1.55 1.97 14.78
N ALA A 114 -1.56 2.54 13.58
CA ALA A 114 -0.35 2.69 12.77
C ALA A 114 0.73 3.49 13.51
N THR A 115 1.96 3.00 13.44
CA THR A 115 3.10 3.74 13.96
C THR A 115 3.29 5.04 13.18
N ARG A 116 3.51 6.13 13.92
CA ARG A 116 3.75 7.46 13.36
C ARG A 116 5.24 7.69 13.14
N TRP A 117 5.57 8.17 11.96
CA TRP A 117 6.92 8.50 11.52
C TRP A 117 7.01 10.01 11.30
N ASP A 118 8.19 10.57 11.50
CA ASP A 118 8.43 11.95 11.09
C ASP A 118 8.32 12.09 9.55
N GLN A 119 8.13 13.32 9.08
CA GLN A 119 8.10 13.59 7.66
C GLN A 119 9.38 13.11 6.99
N HIS A 120 9.23 12.19 6.03
CA HIS A 120 10.34 11.57 5.34
C HIS A 120 10.79 12.42 4.14
N GLN A 121 12.10 12.53 3.98
CA GLN A 121 12.74 13.11 2.80
C GLN A 121 13.40 11.97 2.01
N ASP A 122 13.22 11.95 0.69
CA ASP A 122 13.80 10.93 -0.18
C ASP A 122 15.32 10.83 -0.01
N GLY A 123 15.82 9.62 0.22
CA GLY A 123 17.23 9.36 0.54
C GLY A 123 17.63 9.67 1.98
N GLY A 124 16.68 10.02 2.84
CA GLY A 124 16.85 10.22 4.28
C GLY A 124 16.42 9.00 5.10
N PRO A 125 16.62 9.02 6.43
CA PRO A 125 16.05 8.01 7.33
C PRO A 125 14.54 8.19 7.48
N ILE A 126 13.82 7.09 7.71
CA ILE A 126 12.43 7.09 8.16
C ILE A 126 12.47 7.03 9.69
N LYS A 127 12.23 8.15 10.36
CA LYS A 127 12.39 8.28 11.81
C LYS A 127 11.10 8.01 12.55
N LEU A 128 11.17 7.24 13.62
CA LEU A 128 10.07 6.99 14.52
C LEU A 128 9.77 8.26 15.31
N SER A 129 8.52 8.72 15.27
CA SER A 129 8.14 9.99 15.91
C SER A 129 8.30 9.89 17.43
N GLY A 130 9.14 10.75 18.00
CA GLY A 130 9.30 10.90 19.45
C GLY A 130 10.30 9.96 20.13
N SER A 131 10.91 9.00 19.44
CA SER A 131 11.88 8.07 20.06
C SER A 131 13.32 8.19 19.52
N GLY A 132 13.56 8.98 18.48
CA GLY A 132 14.86 9.09 17.82
C GLY A 132 15.32 7.82 17.08
N GLU A 133 14.57 6.72 17.22
CA GLU A 133 14.76 5.48 16.48
C GLU A 133 14.35 5.66 15.01
N TYR A 134 14.73 4.73 14.14
CA TYR A 134 14.42 4.77 12.71
C TYR A 134 14.13 3.37 12.17
N LEU A 135 13.40 3.30 11.06
CA LEU A 135 13.15 2.04 10.37
C LEU A 135 14.47 1.50 9.80
N ALA A 136 14.94 0.39 10.37
CA ALA A 136 16.18 -0.26 9.95
C ALA A 136 15.92 -1.41 8.97
N PHE A 137 16.96 -1.78 8.21
CA PHE A 137 16.96 -2.93 7.30
C PHE A 137 18.27 -3.72 7.43
N ALA A 138 18.33 -4.90 6.81
CA ALA A 138 19.45 -5.81 6.96
C ALA A 138 20.81 -5.18 6.56
N ASN A 139 21.81 -5.33 7.43
CA ASN A 139 23.20 -4.87 7.25
C ASN A 139 23.34 -3.35 7.00
N CYS A 140 22.55 -2.57 7.72
CA CYS A 140 22.47 -1.14 7.56
C CYS A 140 23.05 -0.38 8.76
N LYS A 141 23.93 0.61 8.51
CA LYS A 141 24.52 1.47 9.56
C LYS A 141 23.87 2.86 9.68
N ASN A 142 23.37 3.43 8.57
CA ASN A 142 22.77 4.77 8.49
C ASN A 142 21.50 4.73 7.64
N CYS A 143 20.49 3.97 8.07
CA CYS A 143 19.40 3.51 7.19
C CYS A 143 18.66 4.64 6.50
N LYS A 144 19.01 4.81 5.23
CA LYS A 144 18.41 5.76 4.31
C LYS A 144 17.50 4.99 3.38
N TRP A 145 16.29 5.49 3.24
CA TRP A 145 15.26 4.95 2.37
C TRP A 145 15.03 5.91 1.22
N LYS A 146 14.80 5.36 0.04
CA LYS A 146 14.40 6.08 -1.15
C LYS A 146 13.08 5.53 -1.67
N TYR A 147 12.31 6.37 -2.34
CA TYR A 147 11.28 5.90 -3.24
C TYR A 147 11.96 5.23 -4.44
N GLY A 148 11.83 3.91 -4.52
CA GLY A 148 12.21 3.11 -5.68
C GLY A 148 11.10 3.10 -6.73
N SER A 149 11.46 2.64 -7.94
CA SER A 149 10.65 2.61 -9.17
C SER A 149 10.16 3.98 -9.64
N SER A 150 9.70 4.09 -10.89
CA SER A 150 9.06 5.34 -11.36
C SER A 150 7.74 5.61 -10.65
N SER A 151 7.07 4.57 -10.14
CA SER A 151 5.82 4.67 -9.40
C SER A 151 5.99 5.19 -7.97
N GLY A 152 7.21 5.22 -7.42
CA GLY A 152 7.47 5.65 -6.05
C GLY A 152 6.78 4.78 -4.99
N LEU A 153 6.42 3.54 -5.32
CA LEU A 153 5.72 2.61 -4.44
C LEU A 153 6.65 1.68 -3.69
N GLN A 154 7.93 1.59 -4.06
CA GLN A 154 8.89 0.76 -3.32
C GLN A 154 9.68 1.64 -2.36
N LEU A 155 9.88 1.17 -1.13
CA LEU A 155 10.84 1.80 -0.22
C LEU A 155 12.14 1.02 -0.29
N ALA A 156 13.15 1.61 -0.91
CA ALA A 156 14.44 0.98 -1.19
C ALA A 156 15.55 1.53 -0.27
N GLY A 157 16.26 0.63 0.39
CA GLY A 157 17.44 0.91 1.20
C GLY A 157 18.69 0.32 0.57
N ARG A 158 19.81 1.05 0.59
CA ARG A 158 21.09 0.54 0.08
C ARG A 158 21.81 -0.26 1.16
N SER A 159 22.01 -1.55 0.93
CA SER A 159 22.77 -2.43 1.83
C SER A 159 24.26 -2.08 1.84
N GLY A 160 24.99 -2.46 2.88
CA GLY A 160 26.45 -2.28 2.97
C GLY A 160 27.24 -2.90 1.81
N GLN A 161 26.66 -3.87 1.09
CA GLN A 161 27.22 -4.47 -0.13
C GLN A 161 26.95 -3.67 -1.42
N GLY A 162 26.30 -2.50 -1.30
CA GLY A 162 26.04 -1.60 -2.43
C GLY A 162 24.75 -1.87 -3.22
N LYS A 163 24.06 -2.99 -2.98
CA LYS A 163 22.78 -3.38 -3.61
C LYS A 163 21.58 -2.76 -2.91
N TYR A 164 20.51 -2.48 -3.66
CA TYR A 164 19.23 -2.04 -3.09
C TYR A 164 18.40 -3.23 -2.60
N LEU A 165 17.80 -3.05 -1.43
CA LEU A 165 16.82 -3.93 -0.83
C LEU A 165 15.52 -3.15 -0.65
N CYS A 166 14.39 -3.74 -1.01
CA CYS A 166 13.07 -3.16 -0.85
C CYS A 166 12.38 -3.73 0.38
N LEU A 167 11.60 -2.88 1.06
CA LEU A 167 10.67 -3.31 2.09
C LEU A 167 9.64 -4.25 1.46
N GLU A 168 9.36 -5.37 2.14
CA GLU A 168 8.47 -6.41 1.64
C GLU A 168 7.60 -6.96 2.77
N LYS A 169 6.32 -7.18 2.48
CA LYS A 169 5.44 -7.99 3.34
C LYS A 169 5.87 -9.45 3.24
N ASN A 170 6.25 -10.06 4.36
CA ASN A 170 6.57 -11.48 4.39
C ASN A 170 5.34 -12.32 3.98
N GLY A 171 5.57 -13.39 3.20
CA GLY A 171 4.48 -14.21 2.67
C GLY A 171 3.81 -15.11 3.70
N SER A 172 4.53 -15.50 4.76
CA SER A 172 4.09 -16.45 5.77
C SER A 172 3.36 -15.84 6.97
N ASP A 173 3.55 -14.54 7.21
CA ASP A 173 3.01 -13.82 8.37
C ASP A 173 2.81 -12.33 8.05
N ASN A 174 2.51 -11.52 9.07
CA ASN A 174 2.36 -10.07 8.91
C ASN A 174 3.66 -9.30 9.17
N THR A 175 4.82 -9.95 9.25
CA THR A 175 6.09 -9.26 9.50
C THR A 175 6.62 -8.59 8.23
N LEU A 176 7.42 -7.55 8.44
CA LEU A 176 8.13 -6.87 7.37
C LEU A 176 9.57 -7.34 7.31
N VAL A 177 10.01 -7.61 6.09
CA VAL A 177 11.38 -8.02 5.78
C VAL A 177 11.93 -7.12 4.68
N THR A 178 13.23 -7.20 4.45
CA THR A 178 13.87 -6.55 3.30
C THR A 178 14.42 -7.59 2.35
N LYS A 179 14.01 -7.54 1.08
CA LYS A 179 14.46 -8.45 0.03
C LYS A 179 14.94 -7.68 -1.19
N LYS A 180 15.46 -8.39 -2.21
CA LYS A 180 15.77 -7.79 -3.50
C LYS A 180 14.52 -7.10 -4.07
N CYS A 181 14.68 -5.89 -4.58
CA CYS A 181 13.59 -5.18 -5.23
C CYS A 181 13.06 -5.96 -6.44
N LEU A 182 11.74 -6.09 -6.53
CA LEU A 182 11.04 -6.78 -7.62
C LEU A 182 10.75 -5.80 -8.75
N CYS A 183 10.77 -6.29 -10.00
CA CYS A 183 10.47 -5.51 -11.21
C CYS A 183 11.35 -4.30 -11.49
N VAL A 184 12.47 -4.15 -10.78
CA VAL A 184 13.35 -2.98 -10.85
C VAL A 184 14.81 -3.44 -10.89
N GLY A 185 15.62 -2.76 -11.70
CA GLY A 185 17.05 -2.98 -11.83
C GLY A 185 17.85 -2.59 -10.58
N ASP A 186 19.15 -2.91 -10.58
CA ASP A 186 20.06 -2.56 -9.48
C ASP A 186 20.29 -1.05 -9.35
N ASP A 187 19.87 -0.26 -10.33
CA ASP A 187 19.91 1.21 -10.39
C ASP A 187 18.57 1.87 -10.01
N LEU A 188 17.58 1.08 -9.57
CA LEU A 188 16.20 1.50 -9.31
C LEU A 188 15.38 1.91 -10.55
N VAL A 189 15.83 1.53 -11.76
CA VAL A 189 15.07 1.75 -13.01
C VAL A 189 14.12 0.58 -13.27
N ASP A 190 12.90 0.90 -13.68
CA ASP A 190 11.87 -0.12 -13.95
C ASP A 190 12.28 -1.04 -15.10
N LEU A 191 12.11 -2.35 -14.88
CA LEU A 191 12.31 -3.32 -15.93
C LEU A 191 11.12 -3.30 -16.91
N PRO A 192 11.37 -3.43 -18.22
CA PRO A 192 10.31 -3.39 -19.24
C PRO A 192 9.31 -4.53 -19.08
N THR A 193 9.72 -5.64 -18.47
CA THR A 193 8.89 -6.80 -18.17
C THR A 193 9.13 -7.26 -16.75
N CYS A 194 8.08 -7.69 -16.06
CA CYS A 194 8.21 -8.27 -14.73
C CYS A 194 7.29 -9.47 -14.55
N ALA A 195 7.89 -10.65 -14.35
CA ALA A 195 7.19 -11.89 -14.05
C ALA A 195 6.73 -11.98 -12.58
N ASP A 196 7.32 -11.16 -11.71
CA ASP A 196 6.99 -11.14 -10.29
C ASP A 196 5.81 -10.20 -9.98
N ASN A 197 5.22 -10.36 -8.80
CA ASN A 197 4.21 -9.46 -8.28
C ASN A 197 4.84 -8.39 -7.36
N PRO A 198 5.08 -7.16 -7.83
CA PRO A 198 5.74 -6.12 -7.02
C PRO A 198 4.85 -5.56 -5.92
N GLN A 199 3.54 -5.84 -5.93
CA GLN A 199 2.59 -5.31 -4.96
C GLN A 199 2.88 -5.70 -3.51
N VAL A 200 3.61 -6.80 -3.29
CA VAL A 200 4.07 -7.23 -1.96
C VAL A 200 5.18 -6.33 -1.39
N GLN A 201 5.79 -5.52 -2.25
CA GLN A 201 6.80 -4.51 -1.91
C GLN A 201 6.27 -3.08 -2.06
N TRP A 202 4.95 -2.91 -2.26
CA TRP A 202 4.36 -1.59 -2.41
C TRP A 202 3.99 -1.01 -1.06
N PHE A 203 4.67 0.08 -0.69
CA PHE A 203 4.46 0.84 0.52
C PHE A 203 4.40 2.32 0.18
N LYS A 204 3.50 3.03 0.85
CA LYS A 204 3.32 4.46 0.65
C LYS A 204 3.39 5.18 1.99
N LEU A 205 4.15 6.26 2.07
CA LEU A 205 4.06 7.17 3.21
C LEU A 205 2.84 8.06 3.01
N VAL A 206 1.89 7.95 3.92
CA VAL A 206 0.65 8.73 3.94
C VAL A 206 0.79 9.82 5.00
N PRO A 207 0.74 11.11 4.63
CA PRO A 207 0.75 12.19 5.59
C PRO A 207 -0.52 12.17 6.45
N THR A 208 -0.35 12.39 7.75
CA THR A 208 -1.43 12.45 8.73
C THR A 208 -1.22 13.62 9.68
N ASN A 209 -2.22 14.46 9.87
CA ASN A 209 -2.18 15.57 10.83
C ASN A 209 -3.50 15.73 11.61
N VAL A 210 -4.36 14.71 11.60
CA VAL A 210 -5.57 14.62 12.42
C VAL A 210 -5.33 13.91 13.74
#